data_AF-A0A8N5ESV3-F1
#
_entry.id   AF-A0A8N5ESV3-F1
#
_cell.length_a   1.000
_cell.length_b   1.000
_cell.length_c   1.000
_cell.angle_alpha   90.00
_cell.angle_beta   90.00
_cell.angle_gamma   90.00
#
_symmetry.space_group_name_H-M   'P 1'
#
loop_
_entity.id
_entity.type
_entity.pdbx_description
1 polymer ?
#
loop_
_entity_poly.entity_id
_entity_poly.type
_entity_poly.pdbx_seq_one_letter_code
_entity_poly.pdbx_strand_id
1 'polypeptide(L)'
;MDLGIIAENESGQLEDRTQEMQQPGDPQQEMGELPGSRTDFPARTVLSEEEKLKISKDLVDLQIETNRMKERYETENFQLKTTMQALERRGRELEQGRAGLRQERDSLREERDSLRERLHSLESSRQELGEEFIILKSNYLALGRELDKEVMRNEELTQQLLSLAKESSFPPGLAHPSSPGLGRARAAGQPRSARRGKQPEDAAASEHEQQELERNLLGNQDHIKAELEKLKKRHEEQQQKLEERVLALGQELQEAKGAAGAARAEHSAGVWHTEVLPCSLLLHVVEALLAELVGGILLAGNNPFPISPLTQQEAIPPGIPSLHLQNYMDSKPSSVPGHSKAPAGHAAMQNFVDSMLRDIQASYRRREEQLARAARGYRKRLKELAKKHENLLIAYGLQREQIRTLGSSAMDCGPAELHLSITDPELLPNSSWELTRAGEQTRLREQKAKLEVQLQELQQKSLKGASALPAPPEQQLDEEGWAEVKRKLREFTLNTQEELEQQRSQLLTRAVVAEEQVLELQGYIDQHLTRYKQEILRLRKAEGSQVPPVPRASSASQEPEQPQPWEHPTAREH
;
A
#
# COMPACT_ATOMS: atom_id res chain seq x y z
N MET A 1 -21.66 15.57 -48.39
CA MET A 1 -21.69 16.93 -48.94
C MET A 1 -21.58 16.76 -50.43
N ASP A 2 -22.72 16.92 -51.10
CA ASP A 2 -22.87 16.96 -52.55
C ASP A 2 -22.05 18.11 -53.13
N LEU A 3 -21.62 17.97 -54.38
CA LEU A 3 -21.77 19.01 -55.41
C LEU A 3 -21.44 18.40 -56.78
N GLY A 4 -22.48 18.25 -57.60
CA GLY A 4 -22.37 18.11 -59.04
C GLY A 4 -22.89 19.38 -59.74
N ILE A 5 -22.59 19.44 -61.03
CA ILE A 5 -23.25 20.22 -62.10
C ILE A 5 -22.88 21.72 -62.18
N ILE A 6 -21.94 22.05 -63.09
CA ILE A 6 -22.11 23.10 -64.12
C ILE A 6 -21.25 22.68 -65.34
N ALA A 7 -21.88 22.14 -66.38
CA ALA A 7 -21.25 21.90 -67.67
C ALA A 7 -22.33 22.08 -68.74
N GLU A 8 -22.47 23.30 -69.26
CA GLU A 8 -23.31 23.67 -70.42
C GLU A 8 -23.16 25.19 -70.62
N ASN A 9 -22.14 25.64 -71.36
CA ASN A 9 -22.12 26.97 -72.03
C ASN A 9 -20.89 27.28 -72.89
N GLU A 10 -19.88 26.40 -72.97
CA GLU A 10 -18.66 26.71 -73.75
C GLU A 10 -18.72 26.29 -75.23
N SER A 11 -19.77 25.59 -75.66
CA SER A 11 -19.87 25.04 -77.03
C SER A 11 -20.24 26.10 -78.09
N GLY A 12 -20.93 27.18 -77.72
CA GLY A 12 -21.41 28.20 -78.69
C GLY A 12 -20.37 29.24 -79.12
N GLN A 13 -19.31 29.46 -78.33
CA GLN A 13 -18.21 30.38 -78.71
C GLN A 13 -17.14 29.73 -79.60
N LEU A 14 -17.18 28.41 -79.73
CA LEU A 14 -16.21 27.65 -80.55
C LEU A 14 -16.62 27.61 -82.04
N GLU A 15 -17.90 27.78 -82.35
CA GLU A 15 -18.41 27.74 -83.73
C GLU A 15 -18.18 29.06 -84.48
N ASP A 16 -18.27 30.21 -83.80
CA ASP A 16 -18.04 31.53 -84.41
C ASP A 16 -16.54 31.78 -84.69
N ARG A 17 -15.67 31.23 -83.82
CA ARG A 17 -14.21 31.21 -84.04
C ARG A 17 -13.76 30.26 -85.14
N THR A 18 -14.56 29.26 -85.50
CA THR A 18 -14.22 28.31 -86.56
C THR A 18 -14.62 28.81 -87.95
N GLN A 19 -15.48 29.82 -88.06
CA GLN A 19 -15.86 30.44 -89.34
C GLN A 19 -14.93 31.58 -89.81
N GLU A 20 -14.25 32.29 -88.91
CA GLU A 20 -13.25 33.31 -89.32
C GLU A 20 -11.90 32.71 -89.80
N MET A 21 -11.67 31.40 -89.61
CA MET A 21 -10.45 30.71 -90.06
C MET A 21 -10.57 30.01 -91.43
N GLN A 22 -11.54 30.38 -92.26
CA GLN A 22 -11.66 29.87 -93.64
C GLN A 22 -11.48 30.99 -94.67
N GLN A 23 -10.29 31.60 -94.66
CA GLN A 23 -9.70 32.20 -95.87
C GLN A 23 -8.33 31.54 -96.09
N PRO A 24 -8.11 30.80 -97.20
CA PRO A 24 -6.80 30.27 -97.53
C PRO A 24 -5.96 31.40 -98.15
N GLY A 25 -5.20 32.11 -97.32
CA GLY A 25 -4.06 32.90 -97.78
C GLY A 25 -2.87 31.99 -98.10
N ASP A 26 -2.22 32.22 -99.23
CA ASP A 26 -1.14 31.38 -99.79
C ASP A 26 -0.02 31.02 -98.78
N PRO A 27 0.22 29.73 -98.48
CA PRO A 27 1.16 29.31 -97.43
C PRO A 27 2.64 29.40 -97.83
N GLN A 28 2.96 29.97 -98.99
CA GLN A 28 4.35 30.01 -99.50
C GLN A 28 5.00 31.39 -99.37
N GLN A 29 4.24 32.43 -99.01
CA GLN A 29 4.75 33.81 -98.95
C GLN A 29 5.24 34.25 -97.56
N GLU A 30 4.87 33.56 -96.48
CA GLU A 30 5.45 33.77 -95.14
C GLU A 30 6.64 32.86 -94.81
N MET A 31 6.93 31.84 -95.64
CA MET A 31 8.09 30.95 -95.47
C MET A 31 9.41 31.56 -95.97
N GLY A 32 9.36 32.78 -96.50
CA GLY A 32 10.50 33.47 -97.13
C GLY A 32 11.27 34.44 -96.22
N GLU A 33 10.77 34.78 -95.02
CA GLU A 33 11.37 35.81 -94.16
C GLU A 33 11.76 35.33 -92.75
N LEU A 34 12.32 34.12 -92.59
CA LEU A 34 13.07 33.78 -91.37
C LEU A 34 14.23 32.80 -91.67
N PRO A 35 15.46 33.27 -91.91
CA PRO A 35 16.62 32.38 -92.00
C PRO A 35 17.05 32.01 -90.57
N GLY A 36 16.48 30.92 -90.03
CA GLY A 36 16.88 30.34 -88.73
C GLY A 36 16.06 29.13 -88.27
N SER A 37 14.81 29.00 -88.71
CA SER A 37 13.83 28.09 -88.08
C SER A 37 14.11 26.58 -88.23
N ARG A 38 14.87 26.13 -89.23
CA ARG A 38 15.06 24.68 -89.50
C ARG A 38 16.03 23.99 -88.53
N THR A 39 16.94 24.74 -87.90
CA THR A 39 17.83 24.26 -86.83
C THR A 39 17.24 24.45 -85.43
N ASP A 40 16.22 25.29 -85.28
CA ASP A 40 15.59 25.60 -83.99
C ASP A 40 14.45 24.62 -83.63
N PHE A 41 13.83 23.94 -84.60
CA PHE A 41 12.81 22.90 -84.34
C PHE A 41 13.32 21.72 -83.49
N PRO A 42 14.47 21.09 -83.77
CA PRO A 42 14.99 20.03 -82.91
C PRO A 42 15.37 20.57 -81.53
N ALA A 43 15.95 21.78 -81.44
CA ALA A 43 16.29 22.39 -80.16
C ALA A 43 15.04 22.71 -79.31
N ARG A 44 13.98 23.24 -79.91
CA ARG A 44 12.70 23.53 -79.23
C ARG A 44 11.95 22.25 -78.85
N THR A 45 12.08 21.19 -79.64
CA THR A 45 11.51 19.87 -79.32
C THR A 45 12.27 19.23 -78.16
N VAL A 46 13.61 19.28 -78.17
CA VAL A 46 14.46 18.80 -77.07
C VAL A 46 14.18 19.59 -75.78
N LEU A 47 14.02 20.91 -75.84
CA LEU A 47 13.63 21.73 -74.68
C LEU A 47 12.22 21.37 -74.19
N SER A 48 11.25 21.11 -75.09
CA SER A 48 9.91 20.67 -74.70
C SER A 48 9.91 19.25 -74.09
N GLU A 49 10.79 18.36 -74.55
CA GLU A 49 11.00 17.05 -73.96
C GLU A 49 11.71 17.16 -72.60
N GLU A 50 12.69 18.05 -72.47
CA GLU A 50 13.38 18.35 -71.21
C GLU A 50 12.41 18.93 -70.17
N GLU A 51 11.51 19.84 -70.57
CA GLU A 51 10.43 20.36 -69.73
C GLU A 51 9.44 19.26 -69.31
N LYS A 52 9.05 18.36 -70.22
CA LYS A 52 8.20 17.20 -69.89
C LYS A 52 8.90 16.24 -68.91
N LEU A 53 10.19 16.00 -69.09
CA LEU A 53 11.00 15.20 -68.17
C LEU A 53 11.16 15.89 -66.82
N LYS A 54 11.25 17.22 -66.80
CA LYS A 54 11.29 18.00 -65.57
C LYS A 54 9.97 17.90 -64.82
N ILE A 55 8.84 18.06 -65.51
CA ILE A 55 7.50 17.91 -64.92
C ILE A 55 7.27 16.47 -64.45
N SER A 56 7.68 15.46 -65.22
CA SER A 56 7.53 14.05 -64.82
C SER A 56 8.40 13.69 -63.62
N LYS A 57 9.63 14.22 -63.55
CA LYS A 57 10.49 14.13 -62.38
C LYS A 57 9.83 14.78 -61.17
N ASP A 58 9.35 16.01 -61.30
CA ASP A 58 8.73 16.75 -60.19
C ASP A 58 7.45 16.05 -59.71
N LEU A 59 6.67 15.44 -60.62
CA LEU A 59 5.50 14.62 -60.26
C LEU A 59 5.90 13.35 -59.48
N VAL A 60 6.96 12.67 -59.91
CA VAL A 60 7.49 11.50 -59.19
C VAL A 60 8.04 11.90 -57.82
N ASP A 61 8.76 13.02 -57.73
CA ASP A 61 9.28 13.56 -56.48
C ASP A 61 8.13 13.90 -55.51
N LEU A 62 7.05 14.54 -55.99
CA LEU A 62 5.83 14.77 -55.22
C LEU A 62 5.14 13.47 -54.77
N GLN A 63 5.12 12.44 -55.61
CA GLN A 63 4.54 11.14 -55.28
C GLN A 63 5.37 10.43 -54.19
N ILE A 64 6.70 10.51 -54.28
CA ILE A 64 7.62 10.00 -53.26
C ILE A 64 7.42 10.77 -51.95
N GLU A 65 7.33 12.10 -52.00
CA GLU A 65 7.12 12.93 -50.82
C GLU A 65 5.76 12.64 -50.16
N THR A 66 4.71 12.48 -50.96
CA THR A 66 3.38 12.07 -50.50
C THR A 66 3.42 10.71 -49.82
N ASN A 67 4.12 9.72 -50.41
CA ASN A 67 4.26 8.40 -49.81
C ASN A 67 5.08 8.44 -48.52
N ARG A 68 6.17 9.21 -48.47
CA ARG A 68 6.95 9.42 -47.24
C ARG A 68 6.10 10.04 -46.12
N MET A 69 5.23 10.99 -46.45
CA MET A 69 4.29 11.56 -45.48
C MET A 69 3.28 10.51 -44.99
N LYS A 70 2.72 9.70 -45.89
CA LYS A 70 1.80 8.60 -45.52
C LYS A 70 2.47 7.59 -44.58
N GLU A 71 3.69 7.17 -44.87
CA GLU A 71 4.46 6.25 -44.01
C GLU A 71 4.67 6.84 -42.60
N ARG A 72 5.00 8.13 -42.51
CA ARG A 72 5.09 8.84 -41.21
C ARG A 72 3.76 8.82 -40.47
N TYR A 73 2.66 9.15 -41.13
CA TYR A 73 1.34 9.11 -40.52
C TYR A 73 0.95 7.71 -40.06
N GLU A 74 1.24 6.68 -40.85
CA GLU A 74 0.97 5.29 -40.48
C GLU A 74 1.78 4.89 -39.24
N THR A 75 3.09 5.16 -39.22
CA THR A 75 3.94 4.85 -38.06
C THR A 75 3.51 5.58 -36.79
N GLU A 76 3.21 6.88 -36.88
CA GLU A 76 2.66 7.66 -35.77
C GLU A 76 1.31 7.10 -35.30
N ASN A 77 0.42 6.73 -36.23
CA ASN A 77 -0.87 6.14 -35.90
C ASN A 77 -0.71 4.78 -35.18
N PHE A 78 0.22 3.93 -35.63
CA PHE A 78 0.55 2.69 -34.93
C PHE A 78 1.10 2.93 -33.52
N GLN A 79 1.99 3.92 -33.35
CA GLN A 79 2.50 4.31 -32.03
C GLN A 79 1.38 4.82 -31.13
N LEU A 80 0.54 5.73 -31.63
CA LEU A 80 -0.60 6.28 -30.90
C LEU A 80 -1.58 5.17 -30.50
N LYS A 81 -1.95 4.27 -31.42
CA LYS A 81 -2.82 3.13 -31.12
C LYS A 81 -2.21 2.21 -30.05
N THR A 82 -0.90 1.98 -30.11
CA THR A 82 -0.19 1.17 -29.10
C THR A 82 -0.23 1.85 -27.72
N THR A 83 0.06 3.15 -27.66
CA THR A 83 0.00 3.92 -26.41
C THR A 83 -1.41 4.01 -25.86
N MET A 84 -2.42 4.21 -26.71
CA MET A 84 -3.84 4.22 -26.34
C MET A 84 -4.25 2.90 -25.69
N GLN A 85 -3.92 1.76 -26.32
CA GLN A 85 -4.22 0.46 -25.73
C GLN A 85 -3.50 0.22 -24.40
N ALA A 86 -2.26 0.70 -24.25
CA ALA A 86 -1.55 0.63 -22.98
C ALA A 86 -2.23 1.48 -21.89
N LEU A 87 -2.68 2.69 -22.23
CA LEU A 87 -3.43 3.56 -21.33
C LEU A 87 -4.80 2.98 -20.97
N GLU A 88 -5.51 2.35 -21.91
CA GLU A 88 -6.77 1.65 -21.63
C GLU A 88 -6.59 0.46 -20.69
N ARG A 89 -5.53 -0.34 -20.87
CA ARG A 89 -5.20 -1.44 -19.93
C ARG A 89 -4.94 -0.89 -18.54
N ARG A 90 -4.10 0.16 -18.43
CA ARG A 90 -3.82 0.83 -17.16
C ARG A 90 -5.09 1.44 -16.54
N GLY A 91 -5.99 2.01 -17.34
CA GLY A 91 -7.27 2.53 -16.89
C GLY A 91 -8.13 1.44 -16.26
N ARG A 92 -8.27 0.29 -16.93
CA ARG A 92 -9.01 -0.87 -16.40
C ARG A 92 -8.39 -1.42 -15.11
N GLU A 93 -7.06 -1.50 -15.03
CA GLU A 93 -6.35 -1.93 -13.81
C GLU A 93 -6.63 -0.99 -12.63
N LEU A 94 -6.60 0.33 -12.87
CA LEU A 94 -6.92 1.33 -11.85
C LEU A 94 -8.40 1.27 -11.42
N GLU A 95 -9.31 1.03 -12.35
CA GLU A 95 -10.74 0.83 -12.03
C GLU A 95 -10.97 -0.41 -11.17
N GLN A 96 -10.30 -1.52 -11.49
CA GLN A 96 -10.34 -2.75 -10.68
C GLN A 96 -9.74 -2.52 -9.29
N GLY A 97 -8.59 -1.84 -9.20
CA GLY A 97 -7.99 -1.47 -7.92
C GLY A 97 -8.91 -0.57 -7.09
N ARG A 98 -9.57 0.40 -7.72
CA ARG A 98 -10.55 1.27 -7.05
C ARG A 98 -11.79 0.50 -6.59
N ALA A 99 -12.25 -0.49 -7.34
CA ALA A 99 -13.36 -1.36 -6.94
C ALA A 99 -12.98 -2.22 -5.73
N GLY A 100 -11.77 -2.81 -5.72
CA GLY A 100 -11.25 -3.56 -4.57
C GLY A 100 -11.17 -2.71 -3.30
N LEU A 101 -10.61 -1.50 -3.39
CA LEU A 101 -10.56 -0.57 -2.26
C LEU A 101 -11.94 -0.14 -1.76
N ARG A 102 -12.94 -0.02 -2.64
CA ARG A 102 -14.33 0.25 -2.24
C ARG A 102 -14.91 -0.92 -1.44
N GLN A 103 -14.69 -2.15 -1.91
CA GLN A 103 -15.18 -3.34 -1.23
C GLN A 103 -14.54 -3.49 0.17
N GLU A 104 -13.23 -3.29 0.28
CA GLU A 104 -12.53 -3.34 1.57
C GLU A 104 -13.06 -2.27 2.54
N ARG A 105 -13.24 -1.04 2.04
CA ARG A 105 -13.84 0.04 2.83
C ARG A 105 -15.26 -0.31 3.29
N ASP A 106 -16.06 -0.96 2.45
CA ASP A 106 -17.44 -1.30 2.79
C ASP A 106 -17.47 -2.46 3.82
N SER A 107 -16.59 -3.46 3.70
CA SER A 107 -16.38 -4.50 4.73
C SER A 107 -15.99 -3.90 6.08
N LEU A 108 -15.03 -2.96 6.10
CA LEU A 108 -14.62 -2.29 7.34
C LEU A 108 -15.73 -1.42 7.94
N ARG A 109 -16.64 -0.88 7.11
CA ARG A 109 -17.81 -0.15 7.60
C ARG A 109 -18.79 -1.09 8.28
N GLU A 110 -19.06 -2.25 7.71
CA GLU A 110 -19.93 -3.27 8.30
C GLU A 110 -19.37 -3.78 9.63
N GLU A 111 -18.07 -4.07 9.70
CA GLU A 111 -17.40 -4.46 10.95
C GLU A 111 -17.53 -3.37 12.01
N ARG A 112 -17.24 -2.11 11.66
CA ARG A 112 -17.42 -0.97 12.57
C ARG A 112 -18.85 -0.87 13.08
N ASP A 113 -19.84 -1.05 12.22
CA ASP A 113 -21.25 -0.92 12.60
C ASP A 113 -21.67 -2.08 13.52
N SER A 114 -21.20 -3.31 13.25
CA SER A 114 -21.41 -4.45 14.16
C SER A 114 -20.79 -4.24 15.55
N LEU A 115 -19.60 -3.64 15.61
CA LEU A 115 -18.94 -3.31 16.88
C LEU A 115 -19.67 -2.20 17.63
N ARG A 116 -20.23 -1.21 16.92
CA ARG A 116 -21.06 -0.16 17.51
C ARG A 116 -22.35 -0.72 18.10
N GLU A 117 -23.03 -1.62 17.39
CA GLU A 117 -24.24 -2.28 17.91
C GLU A 117 -23.92 -3.12 19.15
N ARG A 118 -22.79 -3.84 19.15
CA ARG A 118 -22.34 -4.59 20.32
C ARG A 118 -21.98 -3.70 21.50
N LEU A 119 -21.38 -2.54 21.24
CA LEU A 119 -21.10 -1.56 22.28
C LEU A 119 -22.40 -0.99 22.85
N HIS A 120 -23.37 -0.68 21.99
CA HIS A 120 -24.67 -0.16 22.42
C HIS A 120 -25.47 -1.16 23.27
N SER A 121 -25.43 -2.45 22.94
CA SER A 121 -26.05 -3.49 23.77
C SER A 121 -25.35 -3.70 25.12
N LEU A 122 -24.03 -3.55 25.17
CA LEU A 122 -23.28 -3.55 26.44
C LEU A 122 -23.59 -2.30 27.28
N GLU A 123 -23.74 -1.14 26.66
CA GLU A 123 -24.15 0.09 27.36
C GLU A 123 -25.56 -0.04 27.93
N SER A 124 -26.48 -0.62 27.16
CA SER A 124 -27.87 -0.87 27.59
C SER A 124 -27.91 -1.84 28.77
N SER A 125 -27.20 -2.98 28.68
CA SER A 125 -27.13 -3.93 29.80
C SER A 125 -26.47 -3.35 31.05
N ARG A 126 -25.48 -2.45 30.89
CA ARG A 126 -24.90 -1.69 32.00
C ARG A 126 -25.90 -0.73 32.64
N GLN A 127 -26.74 -0.07 31.84
CA GLN A 127 -27.79 0.82 32.34
C GLN A 127 -28.84 0.02 33.11
N GLU A 128 -29.34 -1.07 32.54
CA GLU A 128 -30.28 -2.00 33.18
C GLU A 128 -29.73 -2.51 34.52
N LEU A 129 -28.47 -2.97 34.56
CA LEU A 129 -27.84 -3.41 35.82
C LEU A 129 -27.73 -2.28 36.85
N GLY A 130 -27.52 -1.04 36.39
CA GLY A 130 -27.52 0.15 37.23
C GLY A 130 -28.90 0.43 37.84
N GLU A 131 -29.96 0.30 37.05
CA GLU A 131 -31.34 0.43 37.50
C GLU A 131 -31.71 -0.65 38.52
N GLU A 132 -31.36 -1.91 38.23
CA GLU A 132 -31.54 -3.04 39.16
C GLU A 132 -30.81 -2.81 40.48
N PHE A 133 -29.58 -2.27 40.44
CA PHE A 133 -28.84 -1.94 41.66
C PHE A 133 -29.53 -0.84 42.48
N ILE A 134 -30.10 0.17 41.82
CA ILE A 134 -30.85 1.24 42.49
C ILE A 134 -32.10 0.65 43.16
N ILE A 135 -32.86 -0.19 42.46
CA ILE A 135 -34.04 -0.87 43.00
C ILE A 135 -33.64 -1.72 44.20
N LEU A 136 -32.61 -2.55 44.05
CA LEU A 136 -32.12 -3.41 45.12
C LEU A 136 -31.66 -2.61 46.35
N LYS A 137 -30.90 -1.52 46.15
CA LYS A 137 -30.50 -0.62 47.23
C LYS A 137 -31.71 0.00 47.94
N SER A 138 -32.74 0.39 47.18
CA SER A 138 -33.97 0.93 47.76
C SER A 138 -34.71 -0.11 48.62
N ASN A 139 -34.75 -1.37 48.17
CA ASN A 139 -35.34 -2.49 48.91
C ASN A 139 -34.58 -2.78 50.21
N TYR A 140 -33.25 -2.81 50.16
CA TYR A 140 -32.44 -2.97 51.39
C TYR A 140 -32.64 -1.82 52.38
N LEU A 141 -32.75 -0.58 51.89
CA LEU A 141 -33.06 0.57 52.74
C LEU A 141 -34.47 0.52 53.33
N ALA A 142 -35.44 -0.07 52.63
CA ALA A 142 -36.79 -0.29 53.17
C ALA A 142 -36.77 -1.38 54.24
N LEU A 143 -36.13 -2.52 53.97
CA LEU A 143 -35.99 -3.62 54.91
C LEU A 143 -35.24 -3.20 56.18
N GLY A 144 -34.19 -2.38 56.06
CA GLY A 144 -33.48 -1.81 57.20
C GLY A 144 -34.42 -0.99 58.10
N ARG A 145 -35.29 -0.16 57.52
CA ARG A 145 -36.30 0.59 58.28
C ARG A 145 -37.33 -0.30 58.95
N GLU A 146 -37.68 -1.43 58.36
CA GLU A 146 -38.58 -2.41 58.99
C GLU A 146 -37.90 -3.12 60.16
N LEU A 147 -36.64 -3.52 59.99
CA LEU A 147 -35.84 -4.08 61.07
C LEU A 147 -35.72 -3.11 62.24
N ASP A 148 -35.43 -1.83 61.98
CA ASP A 148 -35.36 -0.80 63.02
C ASP A 148 -36.70 -0.68 63.78
N LYS A 149 -37.84 -0.74 63.08
CA LYS A 149 -39.17 -0.74 63.72
C LYS A 149 -39.37 -1.97 64.63
N GLU A 150 -38.97 -3.15 64.17
CA GLU A 150 -39.06 -4.37 65.00
C GLU A 150 -38.11 -4.32 66.21
N VAL A 151 -36.93 -3.74 66.06
CA VAL A 151 -36.01 -3.49 67.18
C VAL A 151 -36.67 -2.56 68.20
N MET A 152 -37.24 -1.43 67.76
CA MET A 152 -37.96 -0.51 68.65
C MET A 152 -39.12 -1.22 69.38
N ARG A 153 -39.92 -2.04 68.67
CA ARG A 153 -41.00 -2.82 69.30
C ARG A 153 -40.47 -3.85 70.31
N ASN A 154 -39.38 -4.53 70.01
CA ASN A 154 -38.76 -5.48 70.93
C ASN A 154 -38.20 -4.78 72.17
N GLU A 155 -37.61 -3.59 72.02
CA GLU A 155 -37.16 -2.75 73.13
C GLU A 155 -38.35 -2.32 74.01
N GLU A 156 -39.46 -1.88 73.41
CA GLU A 156 -40.70 -1.56 74.12
C GLU A 156 -41.25 -2.76 74.90
N LEU A 157 -41.34 -3.94 74.26
CA LEU A 157 -41.76 -5.17 74.92
C LEU A 157 -40.81 -5.56 76.06
N THR A 158 -39.50 -5.40 75.87
CA THR A 158 -38.50 -5.65 76.91
C THR A 158 -38.70 -4.70 78.10
N GLN A 159 -38.97 -3.42 77.84
CA GLN A 159 -39.29 -2.45 78.88
C GLN A 159 -40.60 -2.80 79.61
N GLN A 160 -41.63 -3.25 78.89
CA GLN A 160 -42.90 -3.71 79.48
C GLN A 160 -42.71 -4.93 80.39
N LEU A 161 -41.91 -5.91 79.95
CA LEU A 161 -41.57 -7.09 80.76
C LEU A 161 -40.77 -6.69 82.01
N LEU A 162 -39.84 -5.73 81.89
CA LEU A 162 -39.10 -5.19 83.02
C LEU A 162 -40.01 -4.43 84.00
N SER A 163 -41.01 -3.68 83.52
CA SER A 163 -41.99 -3.03 84.41
C SER A 163 -42.87 -4.05 85.13
N LEU A 164 -43.33 -5.10 84.45
CA LEU A 164 -44.12 -6.18 85.07
C LEU A 164 -43.30 -6.97 86.11
N ALA A 165 -42.00 -7.19 85.87
CA ALA A 165 -41.10 -7.80 86.84
C ALA A 165 -40.85 -6.89 88.06
N LYS A 166 -40.85 -5.57 87.88
CA LYS A 166 -40.78 -4.60 88.99
C LYS A 166 -42.09 -4.52 89.78
N GLU A 167 -43.24 -4.72 89.13
CA GLU A 167 -44.54 -4.80 89.81
C GLU A 167 -44.71 -6.11 90.61
N SER A 168 -44.09 -7.21 90.18
CA SER A 168 -44.16 -8.51 90.90
C SER A 168 -43.18 -8.64 92.07
N SER A 169 -42.29 -7.68 92.29
CA SER A 169 -41.30 -7.69 93.37
C SER A 169 -41.74 -6.86 94.60
N PHE A 170 -42.65 -7.43 95.41
CA PHE A 170 -42.89 -7.05 96.82
C PHE A 170 -42.45 -8.20 97.77
N PRO A 171 -41.87 -7.96 98.98
CA PRO A 171 -41.30 -9.02 99.83
C PRO A 171 -42.17 -9.32 101.10
N PRO A 172 -41.78 -10.20 102.06
CA PRO A 172 -42.19 -11.61 102.10
C PRO A 172 -42.79 -12.06 103.47
N GLY A 173 -43.58 -13.14 103.50
CA GLY A 173 -43.83 -13.84 104.77
C GLY A 173 -45.07 -14.74 104.82
N LEU A 174 -44.86 -16.06 104.93
CA LEU A 174 -45.20 -16.89 106.11
C LEU A 174 -45.20 -18.40 105.78
N ALA A 175 -44.32 -19.11 106.49
CA ALA A 175 -44.46 -20.45 107.05
C ALA A 175 -44.73 -21.68 106.12
N HIS A 176 -43.67 -22.47 105.91
CA HIS A 176 -43.48 -23.92 106.21
C HIS A 176 -44.70 -24.85 106.40
N PRO A 177 -44.49 -26.20 106.45
CA PRO A 177 -43.69 -27.10 105.61
C PRO A 177 -44.53 -28.37 105.25
N SER A 178 -44.03 -29.28 104.39
CA SER A 178 -44.16 -30.75 104.56
C SER A 178 -43.56 -31.51 103.38
N SER A 179 -42.45 -32.20 103.66
CA SER A 179 -42.03 -33.46 103.02
C SER A 179 -42.98 -34.59 103.49
N PRO A 180 -42.95 -35.88 103.04
CA PRO A 180 -41.94 -36.58 102.24
C PRO A 180 -42.51 -37.63 101.24
N GLY A 181 -41.65 -38.40 100.53
CA GLY A 181 -42.05 -39.73 100.05
C GLY A 181 -41.42 -40.25 98.76
N LEU A 182 -40.30 -40.95 98.93
CA LEU A 182 -39.70 -42.03 98.12
C LEU A 182 -40.58 -42.73 97.05
N GLY A 183 -39.98 -43.12 95.92
CA GLY A 183 -40.37 -44.37 95.25
C GLY A 183 -40.29 -44.46 93.72
N ARG A 184 -39.09 -44.73 93.19
CA ARG A 184 -38.77 -45.81 92.22
C ARG A 184 -39.89 -46.29 91.27
N ALA A 185 -39.73 -46.10 89.94
CA ALA A 185 -39.67 -47.18 88.92
C ALA A 185 -39.86 -46.67 87.48
N ARG A 186 -39.10 -47.29 86.56
CA ARG A 186 -39.17 -47.21 85.10
C ARG A 186 -40.56 -47.54 84.54
N ALA A 187 -40.94 -46.92 83.43
CA ALA A 187 -41.23 -47.57 82.13
C ALA A 187 -42.24 -46.77 81.28
N ALA A 188 -41.93 -46.68 79.97
CA ALA A 188 -42.84 -46.56 78.84
C ALA A 188 -44.01 -45.55 78.91
N GLY A 189 -43.85 -44.42 78.21
CA GLY A 189 -44.95 -43.53 77.83
C GLY A 189 -44.83 -43.12 76.36
N GLN A 190 -45.29 -43.98 75.46
CA GLN A 190 -45.63 -43.56 74.09
C GLN A 190 -46.91 -42.70 74.12
N PRO A 191 -47.08 -41.76 73.16
CA PRO A 191 -48.16 -40.79 73.15
C PRO A 191 -49.49 -41.42 72.72
N ARG A 192 -50.57 -41.05 73.43
CA ARG A 192 -51.94 -41.36 73.03
C ARG A 192 -52.33 -40.54 71.79
N SER A 193 -52.39 -41.21 70.64
CA SER A 193 -53.31 -40.85 69.57
C SER A 193 -54.13 -42.09 69.23
N ALA A 194 -55.43 -42.07 69.52
CA ALA A 194 -56.40 -42.99 68.95
C ALA A 194 -57.82 -42.44 69.11
N ARG A 195 -58.39 -41.93 68.01
CA ARG A 195 -59.82 -42.08 67.73
C ARG A 195 -60.02 -42.59 66.29
N ARG A 196 -59.81 -43.90 66.16
CA ARG A 196 -60.58 -44.89 65.40
C ARG A 196 -61.36 -44.41 64.15
N GLY A 197 -60.86 -44.81 62.99
CA GLY A 197 -61.54 -45.82 62.14
C GLY A 197 -62.30 -45.32 60.90
N LYS A 198 -61.72 -45.59 59.72
CA LYS A 198 -62.30 -46.31 58.56
C LYS A 198 -61.17 -46.64 57.57
N GLN A 199 -61.27 -47.80 56.93
CA GLN A 199 -60.28 -48.47 56.07
C GLN A 199 -59.83 -47.63 54.86
N PRO A 200 -58.64 -47.89 54.29
CA PRO A 200 -58.36 -47.71 52.88
C PRO A 200 -58.06 -49.09 52.26
N GLU A 201 -59.10 -49.82 51.90
CA GLU A 201 -59.04 -50.67 50.70
C GLU A 201 -59.83 -49.91 49.64
N ASP A 202 -59.34 -49.95 48.39
CA ASP A 202 -59.85 -49.23 47.22
C ASP A 202 -59.36 -47.77 47.04
N ALA A 203 -58.06 -47.64 46.78
CA ALA A 203 -57.53 -46.54 45.97
C ALA A 203 -56.35 -47.02 45.09
N ALA A 204 -56.44 -48.26 44.58
CA ALA A 204 -55.68 -48.63 43.40
C ALA A 204 -56.35 -47.89 42.23
N ALA A 205 -55.64 -46.94 41.63
CA ALA A 205 -56.01 -46.47 40.29
C ALA A 205 -56.24 -47.70 39.42
N SER A 206 -57.34 -47.71 38.67
CA SER A 206 -57.69 -48.80 37.76
C SER A 206 -56.46 -49.13 36.90
N GLU A 207 -56.05 -50.40 36.81
CA GLU A 207 -54.96 -50.86 35.94
C GLU A 207 -55.14 -50.33 34.51
N HIS A 208 -56.39 -50.06 34.10
CA HIS A 208 -56.71 -49.46 32.82
C HIS A 208 -56.22 -48.01 32.67
N GLU A 209 -56.32 -47.19 33.71
CA GLU A 209 -55.83 -45.79 33.71
C GLU A 209 -54.30 -45.74 33.74
N GLN A 210 -53.65 -46.66 34.46
CA GLN A 210 -52.19 -46.81 34.43
C GLN A 210 -51.70 -47.28 33.05
N GLN A 211 -52.41 -48.21 32.41
CA GLN A 211 -52.08 -48.70 31.08
C GLN A 211 -52.33 -47.65 29.98
N GLU A 212 -53.35 -46.79 30.14
CA GLU A 212 -53.62 -45.68 29.22
C GLU A 212 -52.59 -44.55 29.38
N LEU A 213 -52.16 -44.27 30.62
CA LEU A 213 -51.05 -43.36 30.91
C LEU A 213 -49.70 -43.91 30.42
N GLU A 214 -49.42 -45.21 30.60
CA GLU A 214 -48.23 -45.87 30.05
C GLU A 214 -48.24 -45.84 28.52
N ARG A 215 -49.38 -46.07 27.87
CA ARG A 215 -49.49 -46.02 26.41
C ARG A 215 -49.29 -44.59 25.87
N ASN A 216 -49.70 -43.56 26.61
CA ASN A 216 -49.51 -42.15 26.25
C ASN A 216 -48.11 -41.61 26.62
N LEU A 217 -47.48 -42.12 27.68
CA LEU A 217 -46.11 -41.76 28.10
C LEU A 217 -45.04 -42.51 27.29
N LEU A 218 -45.26 -43.79 26.99
CA LEU A 218 -44.34 -44.63 26.21
C LEU A 218 -44.60 -44.55 24.70
N GLY A 219 -45.84 -44.26 24.25
CA GLY A 219 -46.18 -44.12 22.84
C GLY A 219 -45.44 -42.98 22.13
N ASN A 220 -45.04 -41.94 22.88
CA ASN A 220 -44.21 -40.85 22.38
C ASN A 220 -42.71 -41.17 22.39
N GLN A 221 -42.29 -42.20 23.14
CA GLN A 221 -40.89 -42.58 23.26
C GLN A 221 -40.35 -43.14 21.93
N ASP A 222 -41.14 -43.94 21.23
CA ASP A 222 -40.75 -44.51 19.94
C ASP A 222 -40.77 -43.46 18.82
N HIS A 223 -41.68 -42.48 18.90
CA HIS A 223 -41.66 -41.32 18.00
C HIS A 223 -40.40 -40.46 18.21
N ILE A 224 -40.03 -40.18 19.47
CA ILE A 224 -38.81 -39.44 19.79
C ILE A 224 -37.55 -40.22 19.37
N LYS A 225 -37.52 -41.55 19.55
CA LYS A 225 -36.43 -42.41 19.05
C LYS A 225 -36.33 -42.36 17.53
N ALA A 226 -37.45 -42.41 16.80
CA ALA A 226 -37.48 -42.33 15.35
C ALA A 226 -36.99 -40.95 14.84
N GLU A 227 -37.39 -39.87 15.50
CA GLU A 227 -36.89 -38.52 15.17
C GLU A 227 -35.40 -38.35 15.51
N LEU A 228 -34.91 -38.94 16.61
CA LEU A 228 -33.49 -38.99 16.94
C LEU A 228 -32.69 -39.80 15.90
N GLU A 229 -33.20 -40.93 15.43
CA GLU A 229 -32.56 -41.68 14.34
C GLU A 229 -32.53 -40.89 13.03
N LYS A 230 -33.62 -40.20 12.66
CA LYS A 230 -33.65 -39.31 11.49
C LYS A 230 -32.66 -38.16 11.62
N LEU A 231 -32.54 -37.58 12.82
CA LEU A 231 -31.56 -36.53 13.10
C LEU A 231 -30.14 -37.08 13.00
N LYS A 232 -29.89 -38.28 13.54
CA LYS A 232 -28.58 -38.95 13.46
C LYS A 232 -28.19 -39.25 12.02
N LYS A 233 -29.10 -39.82 11.21
CA LYS A 233 -28.87 -40.04 9.76
C LYS A 233 -28.55 -38.76 9.02
N ARG A 234 -29.27 -37.66 9.30
CA ARG A 234 -28.97 -36.34 8.71
C ARG A 234 -27.56 -35.84 9.08
N HIS A 235 -27.14 -36.03 10.33
CA HIS A 235 -25.79 -35.66 10.75
C HIS A 235 -24.73 -36.56 10.11
N GLU A 236 -24.97 -37.87 10.00
CA GLU A 236 -24.08 -38.81 9.30
C GLU A 236 -23.94 -38.45 7.81
N GLU A 237 -25.04 -38.11 7.13
CA GLU A 237 -25.01 -37.63 5.74
C GLU A 237 -24.27 -36.29 5.59
N GLN A 238 -24.44 -35.36 6.54
CA GLN A 238 -23.70 -34.11 6.56
C GLN A 238 -22.20 -34.34 6.81
N GLN A 239 -21.86 -35.26 7.71
CA GLN A 239 -20.49 -35.67 8.00
C GLN A 239 -19.83 -36.27 6.76
N GLN A 240 -20.52 -37.18 6.07
CA GLN A 240 -20.04 -37.79 4.82
C GLN A 240 -19.82 -36.73 3.73
N LYS A 241 -20.75 -35.79 3.54
CA LYS A 241 -20.58 -34.69 2.58
C LYS A 241 -19.38 -33.80 2.90
N LEU A 242 -19.09 -33.57 4.17
CA LEU A 242 -17.90 -32.80 4.58
C LEU A 242 -16.62 -33.59 4.32
N GLU A 243 -16.62 -34.90 4.62
CA GLU A 243 -15.49 -35.79 4.32
C GLU A 243 -15.20 -35.87 2.82
N GLU A 244 -16.23 -36.01 1.98
CA GLU A 244 -16.13 -35.97 0.51
C GLU A 244 -15.56 -34.64 0.02
N ARG A 245 -16.00 -33.50 0.57
CA ARG A 245 -15.45 -32.18 0.22
C ARG A 245 -13.99 -32.03 0.62
N VAL A 246 -13.59 -32.55 1.79
CA VAL A 246 -12.19 -32.54 2.23
C VAL A 246 -11.33 -33.42 1.32
N LEU A 247 -11.84 -34.58 0.91
CA LEU A 247 -11.16 -35.46 -0.05
C LEU A 247 -11.01 -34.78 -1.43
N ALA A 248 -12.05 -34.13 -1.93
CA ALA A 248 -12.02 -33.39 -3.19
C ALA A 248 -11.00 -32.23 -3.14
N LEU A 249 -11.04 -31.40 -2.08
CA LEU A 249 -10.05 -30.33 -1.88
C LEU A 249 -8.62 -30.89 -1.73
N GLY A 250 -8.47 -32.07 -1.13
CA GLY A 250 -7.19 -32.78 -1.05
C GLY A 250 -6.66 -33.20 -2.42
N GLN A 251 -7.54 -33.68 -3.30
CA GLN A 251 -7.20 -34.02 -4.69
C GLN A 251 -6.83 -32.77 -5.50
N GLU A 252 -7.63 -31.71 -5.42
CA GLU A 252 -7.35 -30.42 -6.09
C GLU A 252 -6.01 -29.82 -5.64
N LEU A 253 -5.69 -29.89 -4.35
CA LEU A 253 -4.42 -29.42 -3.82
C LEU A 253 -3.23 -30.26 -4.34
N GLN A 254 -3.42 -31.58 -4.46
CA GLN A 254 -2.38 -32.48 -4.97
C GLN A 254 -2.15 -32.26 -6.47
N GLU A 255 -3.21 -32.03 -7.24
CA GLU A 255 -3.14 -31.67 -8.66
C GLU A 255 -2.47 -30.30 -8.85
N ALA A 256 -2.84 -29.29 -8.06
CA ALA A 256 -2.22 -27.97 -8.10
C ALA A 256 -0.73 -28.04 -7.76
N LYS A 257 -0.34 -28.87 -6.77
CA LYS A 257 1.07 -29.14 -6.44
C LYS A 257 1.80 -29.87 -7.58
N GLY A 258 1.14 -30.84 -8.22
CA GLY A 258 1.69 -31.54 -9.39
C GLY A 258 1.91 -30.59 -10.57
N ALA A 259 0.94 -29.72 -10.88
CA ALA A 259 1.03 -28.72 -11.93
C ALA A 259 2.11 -27.67 -11.65
N ALA A 260 2.21 -27.19 -10.40
CA ALA A 260 3.28 -26.29 -9.98
C ALA A 260 4.66 -26.96 -10.08
N GLY A 261 4.76 -28.25 -9.74
CA GLY A 261 5.97 -29.04 -9.90
C GLY A 261 6.39 -29.22 -11.37
N ALA A 262 5.43 -29.51 -12.25
CA ALA A 262 5.66 -29.62 -13.70
C ALA A 262 6.10 -28.29 -14.31
N ALA A 263 5.41 -27.19 -13.98
CA ALA A 263 5.80 -25.84 -14.42
C ALA A 263 7.21 -25.48 -13.91
N ARG A 264 7.54 -25.82 -12.67
CA ARG A 264 8.88 -25.58 -12.10
C ARG A 264 9.97 -26.40 -12.81
N ALA A 265 9.67 -27.65 -13.16
CA ALA A 265 10.59 -28.48 -13.94
C ALA A 265 10.82 -27.90 -15.34
N GLU A 266 9.76 -27.50 -16.05
CA GLU A 266 9.83 -26.85 -17.36
C GLU A 266 10.58 -25.52 -17.32
N HIS A 267 10.31 -24.66 -16.33
CA HIS A 267 11.03 -23.42 -16.12
C HIS A 267 12.52 -23.65 -15.82
N SER A 268 12.85 -24.65 -14.99
CA SER A 268 14.25 -24.99 -14.71
C SER A 268 14.98 -25.47 -15.97
N ALA A 269 14.38 -26.37 -16.77
CA ALA A 269 14.93 -26.82 -18.04
C ALA A 269 15.12 -25.65 -19.02
N GLY A 270 14.14 -24.73 -19.08
CA GLY A 270 14.23 -23.50 -19.87
C GLY A 270 15.43 -22.63 -19.47
N VAL A 271 15.61 -22.36 -18.17
CA VAL A 271 16.74 -21.56 -17.64
C VAL A 271 18.09 -22.22 -17.92
N TRP A 272 18.19 -23.55 -17.78
CA TRP A 272 19.40 -24.30 -18.12
C TRP A 272 19.77 -24.14 -19.61
N HIS A 273 18.77 -24.14 -20.51
CA HIS A 273 18.99 -24.02 -21.96
C HIS A 273 19.20 -22.59 -22.45
N THR A 274 18.49 -21.60 -21.92
CA THR A 274 18.52 -20.23 -22.44
C THR A 274 19.55 -19.33 -21.77
N GLU A 275 19.89 -19.56 -20.51
CA GLU A 275 20.74 -18.64 -19.73
C GLU A 275 22.08 -19.27 -19.35
N VAL A 276 22.09 -20.51 -18.87
CA VAL A 276 23.31 -21.13 -18.30
C VAL A 276 24.27 -21.61 -19.40
N LEU A 277 23.76 -22.31 -20.42
CA LEU A 277 24.55 -22.80 -21.55
C LEU A 277 25.32 -21.69 -22.32
N PRO A 278 24.70 -20.56 -22.72
CA PRO A 278 25.43 -19.48 -23.38
C PRO A 278 26.43 -18.77 -22.45
N CYS A 279 26.13 -18.65 -21.15
CA CYS A 279 27.08 -18.10 -20.17
C CYS A 279 28.33 -18.99 -20.01
N SER A 280 28.16 -20.31 -20.04
CA SER A 280 29.28 -21.26 -20.00
C SER A 280 30.15 -21.17 -21.27
N LEU A 281 29.53 -20.97 -22.43
CA LEU A 281 30.24 -20.77 -23.70
C LEU A 281 31.01 -19.43 -23.72
N LEU A 282 30.38 -18.37 -23.22
CA LEU A 282 30.99 -17.05 -23.05
C LEU A 282 32.17 -17.08 -22.07
N LEU A 283 32.11 -17.87 -21.00
CA LEU A 283 33.21 -18.02 -20.05
C LEU A 283 34.46 -18.60 -20.73
N HIS A 284 34.31 -19.64 -21.54
CA HIS A 284 35.42 -20.23 -22.30
C HIS A 284 36.01 -19.28 -23.35
N VAL A 285 35.19 -18.42 -23.95
CA VAL A 285 35.66 -17.38 -24.88
C VAL A 285 36.46 -16.31 -24.13
N VAL A 286 36.02 -15.90 -22.94
CA VAL A 286 36.73 -14.93 -22.10
C VAL A 286 38.05 -15.51 -21.58
N GLU A 287 38.10 -16.79 -21.23
CA GLU A 287 39.35 -17.48 -20.84
C GLU A 287 40.37 -17.51 -21.98
N ALA A 288 39.93 -17.73 -23.23
CA ALA A 288 40.79 -17.68 -24.41
C ALA A 288 41.34 -16.27 -24.68
N LEU A 289 40.50 -15.23 -24.54
CA LEU A 289 40.91 -13.83 -24.69
C LEU A 289 41.84 -13.37 -23.56
N LEU A 290 41.67 -13.88 -22.35
CA LEU A 290 42.60 -13.63 -21.24
C LEU A 290 43.96 -14.28 -21.49
N ALA A 291 44.02 -15.47 -22.10
CA ALA A 291 45.28 -16.09 -22.49
C ALA A 291 46.02 -15.28 -23.58
N GLU A 292 45.29 -14.71 -24.55
CA GLU A 292 45.85 -13.78 -25.53
C GLU A 292 46.35 -12.46 -24.89
N LEU A 293 45.59 -11.89 -23.96
CA LEU A 293 45.96 -10.66 -23.24
C LEU A 293 47.21 -10.88 -22.37
N VAL A 294 47.30 -12.01 -21.68
CA VAL A 294 48.48 -12.38 -20.87
C VAL A 294 49.72 -12.57 -21.76
N GLY A 295 49.56 -13.15 -22.95
CA GLY A 295 50.61 -13.20 -23.97
C GLY A 295 51.03 -11.81 -24.48
N GLY A 296 50.08 -10.90 -24.65
CA GLY A 296 50.33 -9.51 -25.05
C GLY A 296 51.03 -8.67 -23.98
N ILE A 297 50.71 -8.89 -22.69
CA ILE A 297 51.35 -8.20 -21.56
C ILE A 297 52.81 -8.67 -21.39
N LEU A 298 53.11 -9.95 -21.66
CA LEU A 298 54.48 -10.46 -21.64
C LEU A 298 55.36 -9.82 -22.73
N LEU A 299 54.76 -9.44 -23.87
CA LEU A 299 55.44 -8.76 -24.98
C LEU A 299 55.51 -7.23 -24.78
N ALA A 300 54.56 -6.65 -24.06
CA ALA A 300 54.51 -5.21 -23.76
C ALA A 300 55.41 -4.78 -22.58
N GLY A 301 55.95 -5.71 -21.79
CA GLY A 301 56.85 -5.46 -20.67
C GLY A 301 58.21 -4.83 -21.00
N ASN A 302 58.50 -4.54 -22.27
CA ASN A 302 59.79 -4.00 -22.73
C ASN A 302 59.79 -2.50 -23.12
N ASN A 303 58.76 -1.72 -22.76
CA ASN A 303 58.76 -0.27 -23.00
C ASN A 303 58.41 0.52 -21.73
N PRO A 304 59.30 1.41 -21.24
CA PRO A 304 59.02 2.22 -20.07
C PRO A 304 58.52 3.61 -20.48
N PHE A 305 57.26 3.96 -20.19
CA PHE A 305 56.85 5.36 -20.06
C PHE A 305 55.84 5.52 -18.91
N PRO A 306 55.87 6.67 -18.19
CA PRO A 306 55.60 6.71 -16.77
C PRO A 306 54.14 6.99 -16.40
N ILE A 307 53.71 6.38 -15.30
CA ILE A 307 52.48 6.69 -14.59
C ILE A 307 52.73 7.94 -13.75
N SER A 308 51.97 9.01 -13.97
CA SER A 308 51.88 10.14 -13.04
C SER A 308 50.68 9.96 -12.10
N PRO A 309 50.82 10.26 -10.80
CA PRO A 309 49.79 10.01 -9.79
C PRO A 309 48.70 11.07 -9.79
N LEU A 310 47.48 10.60 -9.50
CA LEU A 310 46.26 11.37 -9.28
C LEU A 310 46.35 12.19 -7.98
N THR A 311 47.05 13.31 -8.01
CA THR A 311 46.93 14.39 -7.01
C THR A 311 46.90 15.75 -7.71
N GLN A 312 45.89 15.94 -8.57
CA GLN A 312 45.56 17.25 -9.13
C GLN A 312 44.06 17.33 -9.39
N GLN A 313 43.27 17.45 -8.32
CA GLN A 313 41.86 17.81 -8.48
C GLN A 313 41.32 18.64 -7.31
N GLU A 314 42.12 19.60 -6.85
CA GLU A 314 41.59 20.84 -6.27
C GLU A 314 42.21 22.01 -7.01
N ALA A 315 41.76 22.22 -8.24
CA ALA A 315 41.97 23.48 -8.94
C ALA A 315 40.83 23.64 -9.93
N ILE A 316 39.99 24.65 -9.70
CA ILE A 316 39.23 25.32 -10.77
C ILE A 316 40.24 25.63 -11.88
N PRO A 317 40.03 25.25 -13.15
CA PRO A 317 41.01 25.54 -14.19
C PRO A 317 41.21 27.07 -14.28
N PRO A 318 42.38 27.61 -13.90
CA PRO A 318 42.63 29.04 -13.96
C PRO A 318 43.08 29.35 -15.39
N GLY A 319 42.14 29.42 -16.32
CA GLY A 319 42.49 29.66 -17.73
C GLY A 319 41.37 30.19 -18.62
N ILE A 320 40.16 30.35 -18.10
CA ILE A 320 39.00 30.81 -18.88
C ILE A 320 38.89 32.35 -18.91
N PRO A 321 39.09 33.09 -17.78
CA PRO A 321 38.97 34.56 -17.82
C PRO A 321 40.01 35.22 -18.74
N SER A 322 41.20 34.63 -18.88
CA SER A 322 42.30 35.16 -19.70
C SER A 322 42.03 35.05 -21.20
N LEU A 323 41.42 33.95 -21.66
CA LEU A 323 41.19 33.70 -23.08
C LEU A 323 40.08 34.57 -23.66
N HIS A 324 39.02 34.83 -22.87
CA HIS A 324 37.98 35.75 -23.28
C HIS A 324 38.44 37.21 -23.20
N LEU A 325 39.26 37.58 -22.21
CA LEU A 325 39.81 38.93 -22.09
C LEU A 325 40.76 39.22 -23.26
N GLN A 326 41.52 38.21 -23.71
CA GLN A 326 42.33 38.26 -24.92
C GLN A 326 41.47 38.47 -26.18
N ASN A 327 40.37 37.73 -26.34
CA ASN A 327 39.44 37.90 -27.47
C ASN A 327 38.71 39.27 -27.45
N TYR A 328 38.45 39.84 -26.27
CA TYR A 328 37.91 41.19 -26.13
C TYR A 328 38.95 42.28 -26.47
N MET A 329 40.22 42.05 -26.14
CA MET A 329 41.33 42.93 -26.52
C MET A 329 41.63 42.87 -28.02
N ASP A 330 41.54 41.70 -28.65
CA ASP A 330 41.73 41.50 -30.10
C ASP A 330 40.56 42.03 -30.95
N SER A 331 39.36 42.18 -30.36
CA SER A 331 38.17 42.76 -31.03
C SER A 331 38.07 44.28 -30.92
N LYS A 332 39.01 44.95 -30.23
CA LYS A 332 39.17 46.41 -30.33
C LYS A 332 40.00 46.75 -31.57
N PRO A 333 39.45 47.42 -32.60
CA PRO A 333 40.26 47.93 -33.69
C PRO A 333 41.21 49.02 -33.15
N SER A 334 42.49 48.95 -33.49
CA SER A 334 43.46 50.02 -33.19
C SER A 334 42.99 51.34 -33.82
N SER A 335 42.45 52.26 -33.03
CA SER A 335 41.97 53.53 -33.57
C SER A 335 43.12 54.50 -33.80
N VAL A 336 43.38 54.82 -35.07
CA VAL A 336 43.78 56.17 -35.49
C VAL A 336 42.60 57.12 -35.16
N PRO A 337 42.82 58.34 -34.64
CA PRO A 337 41.76 59.14 -34.04
C PRO A 337 40.85 59.77 -35.10
N GLY A 338 39.57 59.39 -35.09
CA GLY A 338 38.54 59.96 -35.97
C GLY A 338 37.12 59.64 -35.48
N HIS A 339 36.57 60.54 -34.68
CA HIS A 339 35.15 60.88 -34.48
C HIS A 339 34.08 59.77 -34.66
N SER A 340 33.48 59.39 -33.52
CA SER A 340 32.08 58.95 -33.33
C SER A 340 31.54 57.75 -34.13
N LYS A 341 31.80 56.53 -33.63
CA LYS A 341 30.87 55.37 -33.71
C LYS A 341 30.90 54.56 -32.41
N ALA A 342 29.98 54.87 -31.49
CA ALA A 342 29.86 54.24 -30.17
C ALA A 342 29.06 52.92 -30.05
N PRO A 343 28.41 52.31 -31.08
CA PRO A 343 27.63 51.07 -30.87
C PRO A 343 28.43 49.75 -31.04
N ALA A 344 29.58 49.76 -31.71
CA ALA A 344 30.32 48.51 -32.02
C ALA A 344 31.03 47.89 -30.80
N GLY A 345 31.55 48.71 -29.88
CA GLY A 345 32.22 48.22 -28.66
C GLY A 345 31.25 47.64 -27.62
N HIS A 346 30.01 48.14 -27.56
CA HIS A 346 28.99 47.61 -26.67
C HIS A 346 28.55 46.21 -27.08
N ALA A 347 28.37 45.98 -28.38
CA ALA A 347 28.05 44.65 -28.93
C ALA A 347 29.18 43.63 -28.70
N ALA A 348 30.44 44.03 -28.83
CA ALA A 348 31.59 43.15 -28.54
C ALA A 348 31.67 42.77 -27.05
N MET A 349 31.39 43.72 -26.14
CA MET A 349 31.30 43.45 -24.70
C MET A 349 30.12 42.53 -24.35
N GLN A 350 28.95 42.76 -24.94
CA GLN A 350 27.78 41.90 -24.76
C GLN A 350 28.08 40.46 -25.23
N ASN A 351 28.67 40.30 -26.42
CA ASN A 351 29.07 38.99 -26.93
C ASN A 351 30.11 38.29 -26.02
N PHE A 352 31.02 39.05 -25.41
CA PHE A 352 31.98 38.54 -24.44
C PHE A 352 31.30 38.06 -23.15
N VAL A 353 30.39 38.87 -22.59
CA VAL A 353 29.61 38.49 -21.39
C VAL A 353 28.72 37.28 -21.69
N ASP A 354 28.06 37.25 -22.84
CA ASP A 354 27.23 36.13 -23.28
C ASP A 354 28.04 34.85 -23.53
N SER A 355 29.27 34.99 -24.02
CA SER A 355 30.22 33.87 -24.14
C SER A 355 30.62 33.33 -22.77
N MET A 356 31.01 34.22 -21.85
CA MET A 356 31.38 33.85 -20.48
C MET A 356 30.21 33.19 -19.73
N LEU A 357 29.00 33.73 -19.83
CA LEU A 357 27.81 33.15 -19.21
C LEU A 357 27.48 31.77 -19.78
N ARG A 358 27.62 31.57 -21.09
CA ARG A 358 27.46 30.26 -21.74
C ARG A 358 28.49 29.26 -21.25
N ASP A 359 29.75 29.67 -21.10
CA ASP A 359 30.81 28.78 -20.62
C ASP A 359 30.67 28.45 -19.13
N ILE A 360 30.23 29.40 -18.30
CA ILE A 360 29.90 29.15 -16.90
C ILE A 360 28.74 28.15 -16.82
N GLN A 361 27.66 28.36 -17.58
CA GLN A 361 26.53 27.43 -17.63
C GLN A 361 26.96 26.03 -18.13
N ALA A 362 27.82 25.96 -19.15
CA ALA A 362 28.35 24.70 -19.66
C ALA A 362 29.25 24.00 -18.63
N SER A 363 30.03 24.75 -17.84
CA SER A 363 30.87 24.19 -16.77
C SER A 363 30.03 23.60 -15.64
N TYR A 364 28.96 24.28 -15.23
CA TYR A 364 28.01 23.76 -14.24
C TYR A 364 27.29 22.53 -14.76
N ARG A 365 26.79 22.55 -16.01
CA ARG A 365 26.18 21.36 -16.64
C ARG A 365 27.13 20.17 -16.70
N ARG A 366 28.40 20.38 -17.08
CA ARG A 366 29.41 19.30 -17.08
C ARG A 366 29.66 18.75 -15.68
N ARG A 367 29.73 19.61 -14.66
CA ARG A 367 29.90 19.19 -13.26
C ARG A 367 28.69 18.42 -12.74
N GLU A 368 27.49 18.90 -13.03
CA GLU A 368 26.22 18.22 -12.70
C GLU A 368 26.15 16.86 -13.38
N GLU A 369 26.50 16.77 -14.66
CA GLU A 369 26.57 15.50 -15.38
C GLU A 369 27.59 14.53 -14.78
N GLN A 370 28.76 15.02 -14.36
CA GLN A 370 29.77 14.20 -13.69
C GLN A 370 29.25 13.66 -12.35
N LEU A 371 28.63 14.52 -11.52
CA LEU A 371 28.02 14.10 -10.25
C LEU A 371 26.87 13.12 -10.47
N ALA A 372 26.03 13.35 -11.47
CA ALA A 372 24.95 12.44 -11.83
C ALA A 372 25.48 11.08 -12.33
N ARG A 373 26.56 11.08 -13.12
CA ARG A 373 27.25 9.85 -13.56
C ARG A 373 27.86 9.09 -12.38
N ALA A 374 28.53 9.79 -11.46
CA ALA A 374 29.09 9.20 -10.25
C ALA A 374 28.00 8.60 -9.35
N ALA A 375 26.91 9.34 -9.10
CA ALA A 375 25.76 8.87 -8.33
C ALA A 375 25.10 7.63 -8.96
N ARG A 376 24.92 7.62 -10.30
CA ARG A 376 24.45 6.42 -11.03
C ARG A 376 25.43 5.25 -10.88
N GLY A 377 26.73 5.51 -10.92
CA GLY A 377 27.78 4.51 -10.70
C GLY A 377 27.73 3.90 -9.30
N TYR A 378 27.58 4.73 -8.26
CA TYR A 378 27.42 4.24 -6.88
C TYR A 378 26.16 3.41 -6.71
N ARG A 379 25.01 3.86 -7.24
CA ARG A 379 23.76 3.07 -7.22
C ARG A 379 23.92 1.72 -7.93
N LYS A 380 24.64 1.68 -9.06
CA LYS A 380 24.90 0.43 -9.78
C LYS A 380 25.75 -0.53 -8.93
N ARG A 381 26.85 -0.06 -8.34
CA ARG A 381 27.70 -0.85 -7.45
C ARG A 381 26.94 -1.35 -6.22
N LEU A 382 26.06 -0.52 -5.67
CA LEU A 382 25.24 -0.88 -4.51
C LEU A 382 24.22 -1.98 -4.85
N LYS A 383 23.59 -1.91 -6.03
CA LYS A 383 22.73 -2.99 -6.55
C LYS A 383 23.52 -4.28 -6.80
N GLU A 384 24.73 -4.19 -7.34
CA GLU A 384 25.62 -5.35 -7.52
C GLU A 384 26.04 -5.97 -6.18
N LEU A 385 26.31 -5.15 -5.16
CA LEU A 385 26.61 -5.61 -3.81
C LEU A 385 25.41 -6.30 -3.15
N ALA A 386 24.20 -5.74 -3.30
CA ALA A 386 22.97 -6.34 -2.80
C ALA A 386 22.71 -7.71 -3.45
N LYS A 387 22.90 -7.84 -4.77
CA LYS A 387 22.82 -9.13 -5.48
C LYS A 387 23.84 -10.15 -4.97
N LYS A 388 25.09 -9.72 -4.73
CA LYS A 388 26.12 -10.59 -4.15
C LYS A 388 25.73 -11.05 -2.74
N HIS A 389 25.14 -10.17 -1.95
CA HIS A 389 24.66 -10.48 -0.61
C HIS A 389 23.48 -11.47 -0.64
N GLU A 390 22.50 -11.28 -1.53
CA GLU A 390 21.39 -12.22 -1.75
C GLU A 390 21.91 -13.61 -2.16
N ASN A 391 22.85 -13.67 -3.11
CA ASN A 391 23.49 -14.93 -3.50
C ASN A 391 24.24 -15.59 -2.34
N LEU A 392 24.89 -14.80 -1.48
CA LEU A 392 25.58 -15.32 -0.30
C LEU A 392 24.59 -15.84 0.74
N LEU A 393 23.45 -15.19 0.94
CA LEU A 393 22.37 -15.68 1.80
C LEU A 393 21.81 -17.00 1.30
N ILE A 394 21.60 -17.15 -0.02
CA ILE A 394 21.14 -18.40 -0.63
C ILE A 394 22.17 -19.51 -0.40
N ALA A 395 23.46 -19.23 -0.62
CA ALA A 395 24.53 -20.20 -0.38
C ALA A 395 24.64 -20.59 1.11
N TYR A 396 24.51 -19.61 2.00
CA TYR A 396 24.49 -19.82 3.44
C TYR A 396 23.29 -20.66 3.88
N GLY A 397 22.10 -20.41 3.32
CA GLY A 397 20.91 -21.22 3.59
C GLY A 397 21.03 -22.65 3.11
N LEU A 398 21.60 -22.86 1.92
CA LEU A 398 21.91 -24.19 1.42
C LEU A 398 22.90 -24.93 2.34
N GLN A 399 23.95 -24.24 2.78
CA GLN A 399 24.93 -24.79 3.72
C GLN A 399 24.29 -25.16 5.06
N ARG A 400 23.36 -24.34 5.58
CA ARG A 400 22.61 -24.64 6.81
C ARG A 400 21.70 -25.85 6.66
N GLU A 401 21.04 -26.02 5.51
CA GLU A 401 20.22 -27.19 5.23
C GLU A 401 21.09 -28.45 5.11
N GLN A 402 22.26 -28.34 4.48
CA GLN A 402 23.23 -29.44 4.42
C GLN A 402 23.73 -29.83 5.81
N ILE A 403 24.04 -28.87 6.68
CA ILE A 403 24.42 -29.15 8.07
C ILE A 403 23.27 -29.76 8.86
N ARG A 404 22.02 -29.34 8.61
CA ARG A 404 20.83 -29.92 9.26
C ARG A 404 20.54 -31.36 8.81
N THR A 405 20.85 -31.68 7.56
CA THR A 405 20.63 -33.01 6.97
C THR A 405 21.78 -33.99 7.21
N LEU A 406 23.02 -33.50 7.30
CA LEU A 406 24.23 -34.31 7.54
C LEU A 406 24.66 -34.34 9.02
N GLY A 407 24.30 -33.32 9.81
CA GLY A 407 24.72 -33.16 11.19
C GLY A 407 23.85 -33.93 12.17
N SER A 408 24.47 -34.75 13.02
CA SER A 408 23.84 -35.26 14.24
C SER A 408 23.37 -34.09 15.10
N SER A 409 22.32 -34.31 15.92
CA SER A 409 21.48 -33.33 16.61
C SER A 409 22.16 -32.28 17.54
N ALA A 410 23.48 -32.15 17.52
CA ALA A 410 24.28 -31.27 18.37
C ALA A 410 25.05 -30.17 17.60
N MET A 411 24.99 -30.09 16.27
CA MET A 411 25.68 -29.03 15.52
C MET A 411 24.82 -27.76 15.39
N ASP A 412 25.31 -26.65 15.92
CA ASP A 412 24.72 -25.33 15.75
C ASP A 412 24.87 -24.86 14.29
N CYS A 413 23.75 -24.58 13.65
CA CYS A 413 23.68 -24.12 12.25
C CYS A 413 23.95 -22.60 12.12
N GLY A 414 24.24 -21.90 13.21
CA GLY A 414 24.44 -20.45 13.24
C GLY A 414 23.15 -19.64 13.06
N PRO A 415 23.26 -18.30 13.11
CA PRO A 415 22.11 -17.39 13.05
C PRO A 415 21.30 -17.54 11.75
N ALA A 416 19.99 -17.29 11.83
CA ALA A 416 19.11 -17.43 10.66
C ALA A 416 19.42 -16.39 9.58
N GLU A 417 19.23 -16.74 8.30
CA GLU A 417 19.42 -15.85 7.13
C GLU A 417 18.68 -14.51 7.26
N LEU A 418 17.55 -14.50 7.96
CA LEU A 418 16.75 -13.30 8.24
C LEU A 418 17.51 -12.27 9.08
N HIS A 419 18.38 -12.71 10.00
CA HIS A 419 19.20 -11.82 10.84
C HIS A 419 20.35 -11.18 10.06
N LEU A 420 20.67 -11.73 8.88
CA LEU A 420 21.76 -11.27 8.02
C LEU A 420 21.25 -10.44 6.84
N SER A 421 19.93 -10.37 6.63
CA SER A 421 19.33 -9.67 5.50
C SER A 421 19.49 -8.14 5.60
N ILE A 422 19.94 -7.51 4.51
CA ILE A 422 20.06 -6.05 4.40
C ILE A 422 18.66 -5.42 4.41
N THR A 423 18.37 -4.64 5.46
CA THR A 423 17.03 -4.04 5.74
C THR A 423 16.72 -2.79 4.89
N ASP A 424 17.65 -2.30 4.06
CA ASP A 424 17.47 -1.04 3.35
C ASP A 424 16.42 -1.13 2.23
N PRO A 425 15.29 -0.38 2.34
CA PRO A 425 14.14 -0.51 1.45
C PRO A 425 14.38 0.01 0.02
N GLU A 426 15.46 0.76 -0.22
CA GLU A 426 15.81 1.28 -1.55
C GLU A 426 16.64 0.31 -2.40
N LEU A 427 17.14 -0.79 -1.81
CA LEU A 427 18.13 -1.67 -2.44
C LEU A 427 17.57 -2.99 -2.94
N LEU A 428 16.40 -3.40 -2.46
CA LEU A 428 15.75 -4.66 -2.84
C LEU A 428 14.71 -4.43 -3.96
N PRO A 429 14.72 -5.24 -5.04
CA PRO A 429 13.62 -5.28 -5.99
C PRO A 429 12.31 -5.66 -5.29
N ASN A 430 11.19 -5.05 -5.70
CA ASN A 430 9.92 -5.25 -5.00
C ASN A 430 9.49 -6.73 -4.86
N SER A 431 9.88 -7.55 -5.84
CA SER A 431 9.60 -8.99 -5.84
C SER A 431 10.35 -9.77 -4.75
N SER A 432 11.56 -9.36 -4.36
CA SER A 432 12.35 -10.11 -3.36
C SER A 432 11.81 -9.87 -1.94
N TRP A 433 11.41 -8.63 -1.61
CA TRP A 433 10.76 -8.35 -0.32
C TRP A 433 9.42 -9.05 -0.16
N GLU A 434 8.66 -9.20 -1.26
CA GLU A 434 7.38 -9.91 -1.25
C GLU A 434 7.57 -11.39 -0.95
N LEU A 435 8.61 -12.00 -1.51
CA LEU A 435 8.95 -13.40 -1.27
C LEU A 435 9.44 -13.63 0.16
N THR A 436 10.29 -12.75 0.70
CA THR A 436 10.75 -12.84 2.10
C THR A 436 9.60 -12.64 3.08
N ARG A 437 8.74 -11.63 2.85
CA ARG A 437 7.55 -11.39 3.68
C ARG A 437 6.54 -12.53 3.58
N ALA A 438 6.33 -13.09 2.39
CA ALA A 438 5.46 -14.24 2.20
C ALA A 438 6.01 -15.48 2.92
N GLY A 439 7.33 -15.69 2.89
CA GLY A 439 8.02 -16.76 3.63
C GLY A 439 7.93 -16.60 5.15
N GLU A 440 8.03 -15.38 5.66
CA GLU A 440 7.78 -15.09 7.08
C GLU A 440 6.32 -15.37 7.44
N GLN A 441 5.39 -14.97 6.58
CA GLN A 441 3.97 -15.18 6.80
C GLN A 441 3.58 -16.66 6.77
N THR A 442 4.19 -17.49 5.91
CA THR A 442 3.97 -18.94 5.92
C THR A 442 4.57 -19.59 7.16
N ARG A 443 5.77 -19.19 7.60
CA ARG A 443 6.37 -19.69 8.85
C ARG A 443 5.54 -19.33 10.09
N LEU A 444 5.01 -18.12 10.16
CA LEU A 444 4.12 -17.70 11.25
C LEU A 444 2.80 -18.48 11.23
N ARG A 445 2.25 -18.78 10.04
CA ARG A 445 1.08 -19.65 9.90
C ARG A 445 1.36 -21.08 10.36
N GLU A 446 2.53 -21.63 10.05
CA GLU A 446 2.93 -22.97 10.52
C GLU A 446 3.13 -23.02 12.04
N GLN A 447 3.74 -22.00 12.63
CA GLN A 447 3.88 -21.90 14.09
C GLN A 447 2.53 -21.78 14.78
N LYS A 448 1.62 -20.96 14.22
CA LYS A 448 0.24 -20.84 14.69
C LYS A 448 -0.50 -22.18 14.64
N ALA A 449 -0.44 -22.89 13.50
CA ALA A 449 -1.09 -24.19 13.36
C ALA A 449 -0.53 -25.24 14.34
N LYS A 450 0.79 -25.24 14.59
CA LYS A 450 1.41 -26.13 15.59
C LYS A 450 0.91 -25.83 17.01
N LEU A 451 0.78 -24.55 17.37
CA LEU A 451 0.24 -24.14 18.66
C LEU A 451 -1.25 -24.48 18.79
N GLU A 452 -2.03 -24.33 17.71
CA GLU A 452 -3.45 -24.71 17.67
C GLU A 452 -3.64 -26.22 17.87
N VAL A 453 -2.81 -27.06 17.24
CA VAL A 453 -2.83 -28.52 17.46
C VAL A 453 -2.45 -28.87 18.90
N GLN A 454 -1.42 -28.22 19.47
CA GLN A 454 -1.07 -28.43 20.89
C GLN A 454 -2.19 -28.03 21.84
N LEU A 455 -2.91 -26.94 21.52
CA LEU A 455 -4.03 -26.46 22.31
C LEU A 455 -5.24 -27.41 22.22
N GLN A 456 -5.53 -27.93 21.02
CA GLN A 456 -6.55 -28.96 20.81
C GLN A 456 -6.19 -30.27 21.51
N GLU A 457 -4.92 -30.70 21.49
CA GLU A 457 -4.47 -31.88 22.24
C GLU A 457 -4.65 -31.69 23.75
N LEU A 458 -4.33 -30.52 24.30
CA LEU A 458 -4.54 -30.20 25.71
C LEU A 458 -6.03 -30.17 26.06
N GLN A 459 -6.88 -29.62 25.19
CA GLN A 459 -8.33 -29.65 25.34
C GLN A 459 -8.91 -31.07 25.26
N GLN A 460 -8.43 -31.90 24.34
CA GLN A 460 -8.83 -33.32 24.24
C GLN A 460 -8.34 -34.15 25.43
N LYS A 461 -7.14 -33.88 25.95
CA LYS A 461 -6.62 -34.50 27.18
C LYS A 461 -7.47 -34.08 28.40
N SER A 462 -7.94 -32.83 28.44
CA SER A 462 -8.89 -32.34 29.45
C SER A 462 -10.27 -33.02 29.35
N LEU A 463 -10.80 -33.22 28.14
CA LEU A 463 -12.10 -33.87 27.90
C LEU A 463 -12.05 -35.39 28.13
N LYS A 464 -10.94 -36.06 27.80
CA LYS A 464 -10.74 -37.51 28.07
C LYS A 464 -10.46 -37.81 29.54
N GLY A 465 -10.11 -36.82 30.35
CA GLY A 465 -9.95 -36.94 31.81
C GLY A 465 -11.25 -36.81 32.61
N ALA A 466 -12.40 -36.53 31.97
CA ALA A 466 -13.63 -36.16 32.66
C ALA A 466 -14.65 -37.30 32.89
N SER A 467 -14.38 -38.55 32.46
CA SER A 467 -15.35 -39.65 32.59
C SER A 467 -15.07 -40.68 33.71
N ALA A 468 -14.16 -40.40 34.64
CA ALA A 468 -14.00 -41.20 35.87
C ALA A 468 -13.39 -40.34 37.00
N LEU A 469 -14.18 -40.05 38.04
CA LEU A 469 -13.72 -39.39 39.28
C LEU A 469 -12.72 -40.31 40.04
N PRO A 470 -11.75 -39.77 40.81
CA PRO A 470 -11.82 -38.58 41.66
C PRO A 470 -10.88 -37.44 41.23
N ALA A 471 -11.09 -36.26 41.82
CA ALA A 471 -10.37 -35.01 41.56
C ALA A 471 -8.86 -35.18 41.32
N PRO A 472 -8.28 -34.52 40.30
CA PRO A 472 -6.83 -34.55 40.12
C PRO A 472 -6.16 -33.75 41.24
N PRO A 473 -4.94 -34.14 41.65
CA PRO A 473 -4.15 -33.27 42.51
C PRO A 473 -3.90 -31.99 41.74
N GLU A 474 -4.24 -30.85 42.32
CA GLU A 474 -3.73 -29.56 41.87
C GLU A 474 -2.22 -29.72 41.73
N GLN A 475 -1.72 -29.79 40.49
CA GLN A 475 -0.35 -29.44 40.21
C GLN A 475 -0.27 -27.95 40.48
N GLN A 476 0.04 -27.65 41.75
CA GLN A 476 0.55 -26.37 42.20
C GLN A 476 1.74 -26.03 41.30
N LEU A 477 1.49 -25.28 40.23
CA LEU A 477 2.49 -24.32 39.81
C LEU A 477 2.65 -23.41 41.01
N ASP A 478 3.81 -23.50 41.67
CA ASP A 478 4.12 -22.73 42.86
C ASP A 478 3.63 -21.28 42.70
N GLU A 479 3.08 -20.69 43.77
CA GLU A 479 2.72 -19.27 43.83
C GLU A 479 3.82 -18.37 43.23
N GLU A 480 5.07 -18.79 43.38
CA GLU A 480 6.27 -18.18 42.80
C GLU A 480 6.30 -18.23 41.26
N GLY A 481 5.86 -19.32 40.63
CA GLY A 481 5.73 -19.44 39.18
C GLY A 481 4.64 -18.52 38.60
N TRP A 482 3.51 -18.39 39.30
CA TRP A 482 2.46 -17.44 38.93
C TRP A 482 2.85 -15.98 39.21
N ALA A 483 3.62 -15.73 40.27
CA ALA A 483 4.22 -14.43 40.54
C ALA A 483 5.24 -14.06 39.45
N GLU A 484 6.06 -15.02 38.98
CA GLU A 484 6.99 -14.84 37.86
C GLU A 484 6.28 -14.38 36.58
N VAL A 485 5.19 -15.06 36.22
CA VAL A 485 4.45 -14.76 34.99
C VAL A 485 3.80 -13.38 35.10
N LYS A 486 3.20 -13.04 36.25
CA LYS A 486 2.64 -11.70 36.49
C LYS A 486 3.73 -10.62 36.47
N ARG A 487 4.91 -10.90 37.02
CA ARG A 487 6.07 -10.00 36.99
C ARG A 487 6.54 -9.78 35.55
N LYS A 488 6.77 -10.84 34.79
CA LYS A 488 7.17 -10.76 33.38
C LYS A 488 6.15 -10.04 32.51
N LEU A 489 4.86 -10.24 32.76
CA LEU A 489 3.81 -9.54 32.02
C LEU A 489 3.81 -8.03 32.35
N ARG A 490 4.03 -7.67 33.61
CA ARG A 490 4.19 -6.27 34.03
C ARG A 490 5.44 -5.65 33.44
N GLU A 491 6.57 -6.34 33.49
CA GLU A 491 7.83 -5.91 32.88
C GLU A 491 7.69 -5.74 31.37
N PHE A 492 7.04 -6.69 30.68
CA PHE A 492 6.75 -6.56 29.26
C PHE A 492 5.86 -5.35 28.96
N THR A 493 4.80 -5.14 29.76
CA THR A 493 3.89 -4.00 29.57
C THR A 493 4.59 -2.67 29.82
N LEU A 494 5.42 -2.59 30.86
CA LEU A 494 6.17 -1.38 31.18
C LEU A 494 7.27 -1.10 30.15
N ASN A 495 8.02 -2.12 29.72
CA ASN A 495 9.07 -1.95 28.72
C ASN A 495 8.49 -1.56 27.35
N THR A 496 7.39 -2.20 26.94
CA THR A 496 6.70 -1.82 25.69
C THR A 496 6.11 -0.42 25.77
N GLN A 497 5.58 -0.02 26.92
CA GLN A 497 5.11 1.35 27.13
C GLN A 497 6.27 2.36 27.07
N GLU A 498 7.39 2.07 27.72
CA GLU A 498 8.57 2.94 27.69
C GLU A 498 9.14 3.07 26.27
N GLU A 499 9.24 1.98 25.52
CA GLU A 499 9.67 2.00 24.11
C GLU A 499 8.75 2.89 23.26
N LEU A 500 7.43 2.78 23.44
CA LEU A 500 6.46 3.62 22.72
C LEU A 500 6.56 5.10 23.12
N GLU A 501 6.79 5.39 24.41
CA GLU A 501 7.00 6.76 24.90
C GLU A 501 8.31 7.35 24.37
N GLN A 502 9.39 6.56 24.30
CA GLN A 502 10.65 6.94 23.68
C GLN A 502 10.46 7.20 22.18
N GLN A 503 9.80 6.31 21.45
CA GLN A 503 9.50 6.51 20.02
C GLN A 503 8.65 7.76 19.80
N ARG A 504 7.63 7.99 20.64
CA ARG A 504 6.81 9.21 20.59
C ARG A 504 7.65 10.46 20.83
N SER A 505 8.57 10.46 21.80
CA SER A 505 9.44 11.61 22.06
C SER A 505 10.43 11.89 20.92
N GLN A 506 10.96 10.84 20.29
CA GLN A 506 11.84 10.95 19.12
C GLN A 506 11.09 11.52 17.92
N LEU A 507 9.88 11.04 17.66
CA LEU A 507 9.02 11.54 16.60
C LEU A 507 8.63 13.00 16.84
N LEU A 508 8.29 13.38 18.08
CA LEU A 508 8.00 14.77 18.43
C LEU A 508 9.22 15.67 18.20
N THR A 509 10.41 15.24 18.62
CA THR A 509 11.65 16.01 18.40
C THR A 509 11.91 16.21 16.91
N ARG A 510 11.75 15.15 16.10
CA ARG A 510 11.91 15.23 14.65
C ARG A 510 10.85 16.11 14.00
N ALA A 511 9.62 16.10 14.49
CA ALA A 511 8.55 16.96 14.01
C ALA A 511 8.85 18.44 14.30
N VAL A 512 9.29 18.78 15.52
CA VAL A 512 9.68 20.16 15.88
C VAL A 512 10.84 20.65 15.00
N VAL A 513 11.87 19.84 14.79
CA VAL A 513 12.99 20.21 13.90
C VAL A 513 12.50 20.43 12.46
N ALA A 514 11.56 19.61 11.98
CA ALA A 514 10.99 19.80 10.65
C ALA A 514 10.14 21.08 10.56
N GLU A 515 9.37 21.41 11.61
CA GLU A 515 8.63 22.67 11.71
C GLU A 515 9.59 23.88 11.69
N GLU A 516 10.69 23.83 12.43
CA GLU A 516 11.74 24.85 12.41
C GLU A 516 12.35 25.02 11.01
N GLN A 517 12.68 23.91 10.32
CA GLN A 517 13.19 23.96 8.95
C GLN A 517 12.19 24.59 7.97
N VAL A 518 10.90 24.32 8.13
CA VAL A 518 9.86 24.95 7.31
C VAL A 518 9.79 26.44 7.58
N LEU A 519 9.88 26.88 8.85
CA LEU A 519 9.93 28.29 9.21
C LEU A 519 11.18 28.99 8.65
N GLU A 520 12.34 28.33 8.67
CA GLU A 520 13.57 28.85 8.05
C GLU A 520 13.41 29.02 6.54
N LEU A 521 12.85 28.02 5.85
CA LEU A 521 12.58 28.10 4.41
C LEU A 521 11.55 29.19 4.08
N GLN A 522 10.50 29.31 4.88
CA GLN A 522 9.52 30.39 4.73
C GLN A 522 10.16 31.76 4.92
N GLY A 523 10.98 31.94 5.96
CA GLY A 523 11.73 33.16 6.19
C GLY A 523 12.71 33.49 5.05
N TYR A 524 13.37 32.48 4.48
CA TYR A 524 14.22 32.64 3.30
C TYR A 524 13.40 33.11 2.09
N ILE A 525 12.26 32.48 1.81
CA ILE A 525 11.36 32.88 0.73
C ILE A 525 10.90 34.33 0.93
N ASP A 526 10.45 34.71 2.12
CA ASP A 526 9.94 36.05 2.41
C ASP A 526 11.04 37.12 2.24
N GLN A 527 12.26 36.84 2.69
CA GLN A 527 13.41 37.73 2.48
C GLN A 527 13.73 37.89 1.00
N HIS A 528 13.79 36.78 0.25
CA HIS A 528 14.10 36.81 -1.17
C HIS A 528 12.98 37.45 -2.00
N LEU A 529 11.71 37.19 -1.69
CA LEU A 529 10.56 37.87 -2.29
C LEU A 529 10.61 39.37 -2.05
N THR A 530 10.97 39.81 -0.83
CA THR A 530 11.12 41.23 -0.50
C THR A 530 12.26 41.86 -1.31
N ARG A 531 13.41 41.18 -1.43
CA ARG A 531 14.53 41.62 -2.27
C ARG A 531 14.15 41.69 -3.75
N TYR A 532 13.47 40.68 -4.29
CA TYR A 532 13.00 40.69 -5.68
C TYR A 532 12.00 41.81 -5.93
N LYS A 533 11.07 42.06 -5.00
CA LYS A 533 10.15 43.21 -5.10
C LYS A 533 10.91 44.54 -5.13
N GLN A 534 11.91 44.72 -4.27
CA GLN A 534 12.75 45.91 -4.26
C GLN A 534 13.55 46.07 -5.55
N GLU A 535 14.11 44.98 -6.10
CA GLU A 535 14.87 45.01 -7.34
C GLU A 535 13.96 45.31 -8.54
N ILE A 536 12.77 44.70 -8.62
CA ILE A 536 11.77 45.04 -9.64
C ILE A 536 11.40 46.53 -9.57
N LEU A 537 11.23 47.08 -8.37
CA LEU A 537 10.96 48.51 -8.20
C LEU A 537 12.16 49.39 -8.61
N ARG A 538 13.39 48.94 -8.33
CA ARG A 538 14.63 49.62 -8.76
C ARG A 538 14.75 49.61 -10.28
N LEU A 539 14.54 48.47 -10.92
CA LEU A 539 14.58 48.31 -12.37
C LEU A 539 13.52 49.18 -13.07
N ARG A 540 12.28 49.18 -12.56
CA ARG A 540 11.22 50.07 -13.09
C ARG A 540 11.55 51.56 -12.93
N LYS A 541 12.19 51.96 -11.82
CA LYS A 541 12.64 53.35 -11.63
C LYS A 541 13.79 53.71 -12.58
N ALA A 542 14.70 52.77 -12.84
CA ALA A 542 15.79 52.97 -13.81
C ALA A 542 15.26 53.08 -15.26
N GLU A 543 14.26 52.27 -15.63
CA GLU A 543 13.56 52.39 -16.92
C GLU A 543 12.76 53.68 -17.03
N GLY A 544 12.06 54.09 -15.97
CA GLY A 544 11.31 55.35 -15.92
C GLY A 544 12.19 56.61 -15.99
N SER A 545 13.49 56.50 -15.69
CA SER A 545 14.43 57.64 -15.79
C SER A 545 15.02 57.83 -17.19
N GLN A 546 14.81 56.90 -18.13
CA GLN A 546 15.36 56.96 -19.49
C GLN A 546 14.34 57.35 -20.58
N VAL A 547 13.08 57.66 -20.22
CA VAL A 547 12.03 57.94 -21.21
C VAL A 547 11.48 59.38 -21.02
N PRO A 548 11.62 60.29 -22.00
CA PRO A 548 10.92 61.58 -21.98
C PRO A 548 9.41 61.37 -22.21
N PRO A 549 8.54 62.26 -21.70
CA PRO A 549 7.12 61.96 -21.57
C PRO A 549 6.42 62.01 -22.94
N VAL A 550 5.88 60.85 -23.36
CA VAL A 550 4.93 60.75 -24.48
C VAL A 550 3.52 60.54 -23.89
N PRO A 551 2.46 61.16 -24.44
CA PRO A 551 1.16 61.25 -23.78
C PRO A 551 0.47 59.88 -23.72
N ARG A 552 -0.02 59.53 -22.53
CA ARG A 552 -0.85 58.35 -22.27
C ARG A 552 -2.15 58.42 -23.07
N ALA A 553 -2.40 57.40 -23.90
CA ALA A 553 -3.75 57.02 -24.28
C ALA A 553 -4.43 56.36 -23.07
N SER A 554 -5.58 56.89 -22.69
CA SER A 554 -6.44 56.37 -21.63
C SER A 554 -6.91 54.96 -21.97
N SER A 555 -6.61 54.01 -21.09
CA SER A 555 -7.33 52.73 -21.02
C SER A 555 -7.76 52.50 -19.58
N ALA A 556 -9.07 52.30 -19.45
CA ALA A 556 -9.90 52.24 -18.26
C ALA A 556 -9.32 51.51 -17.05
N SER A 557 -9.59 52.09 -15.89
CA SER A 557 -9.51 51.48 -14.57
C SER A 557 -10.38 50.22 -14.49
N GLN A 558 -9.76 49.09 -14.12
CA GLN A 558 -10.44 48.04 -13.39
C GLN A 558 -9.59 47.74 -12.14
N GLU A 559 -10.18 48.03 -10.98
CA GLU A 559 -9.67 47.57 -9.68
C GLU A 559 -9.63 46.04 -9.65
N PRO A 560 -8.60 45.42 -9.06
CA PRO A 560 -8.64 43.99 -8.75
C PRO A 560 -9.38 43.77 -7.43
N GLU A 561 -10.54 43.13 -7.50
CA GLU A 561 -11.23 42.57 -6.33
C GLU A 561 -10.33 41.58 -5.57
N GLN A 562 -10.36 41.69 -4.23
CA GLN A 562 -9.69 40.78 -3.32
C GLN A 562 -10.32 39.38 -3.37
N PRO A 563 -9.53 38.29 -3.30
CA PRO A 563 -10.07 36.94 -3.20
C PRO A 563 -10.59 36.68 -1.78
N GLN A 564 -11.88 36.36 -1.66
CA GLN A 564 -12.49 35.94 -0.40
C GLN A 564 -12.01 34.54 0.06
N PRO A 565 -11.97 34.26 1.38
CA PRO A 565 -11.61 32.95 1.92
C PRO A 565 -12.76 31.95 1.72
N TRP A 566 -12.40 30.71 1.44
CA TRP A 566 -13.32 29.60 1.20
C TRP A 566 -14.00 29.18 2.51
N GLU A 567 -15.32 29.31 2.61
CA GLU A 567 -16.09 28.71 3.70
C GLU A 567 -16.39 27.23 3.43
N HIS A 568 -16.27 26.41 4.48
CA HIS A 568 -16.62 24.99 4.48
C HIS A 568 -18.14 24.80 4.49
N PRO A 569 -18.71 23.89 3.70
CA PRO A 569 -20.12 23.54 3.83
C PRO A 569 -20.31 22.58 5.01
N THR A 570 -21.02 23.06 6.04
CA THR A 570 -21.63 22.27 7.09
C THR A 570 -22.77 21.44 6.51
N ALA A 571 -22.67 20.11 6.59
CA ALA A 571 -23.78 19.22 6.26
C ALA A 571 -24.82 19.29 7.40
N ARG A 572 -25.98 19.85 7.07
CA ARG A 572 -27.21 19.75 7.87
C ARG A 572 -27.76 18.34 7.79
N GLU A 573 -28.21 17.88 8.95
CA GLU A 573 -29.11 16.76 9.18
C GLU A 573 -30.34 16.86 8.28
N HIS A 574 -30.65 15.76 7.59
CA HIS A 574 -32.00 15.23 7.36
C HIS A 574 -31.90 13.75 7.00
#